data_AF-A0A1Z4VM00-F1
#
_entry.id   AF-A0A1Z4VM00-F1
#
_cell.length_a   1.000
_cell.length_b   1.000
_cell.length_c   1.000
_cell.angle_alpha   90.00
_cell.angle_beta   90.00
_cell.angle_gamma   90.00
#
_symmetry.space_group_name_H-M   'P 1'
#
loop_
_entity.id
_entity.type
_entity.pdbx_description
1 polymer ?
#
loop_
_entity_poly.entity_id
_entity_poly.type
_entity_poly.pdbx_seq_one_letter_code
_entity_poly.pdbx_strand_id
1 'polypeptide(L)'
;MKRLNFPWIAAGIGIVLAFALLHGGAAEPAGAARLPTLTLLFMSEFGFLVTAAGAFVGIRNRQQTDGRRALLLGIVCSILAAGFVVLGLMVWRGHMAA
;
A
#
# COMPACT_ATOMS: atom_id res chain seq x y z
N MET A 1 -16.31 -10.30 21.09
CA MET A 1 -15.11 -9.54 20.67
C MET A 1 -15.52 -8.61 19.52
N LYS A 2 -15.31 -7.29 19.64
CA LYS A 2 -15.68 -6.32 18.60
C LYS A 2 -14.98 -6.69 17.29
N ARG A 3 -15.74 -6.91 16.21
CA ARG A 3 -15.21 -7.19 14.88
C ARG A 3 -14.51 -5.92 14.38
N LEU A 4 -13.23 -5.78 14.69
CA LEU A 4 -12.38 -4.76 14.07
C LEU A 4 -12.45 -4.96 12.56
N ASN A 5 -12.94 -3.96 11.83
CA ASN A 5 -12.99 -3.99 10.38
C ASN A 5 -11.56 -3.92 9.84
N PHE A 6 -10.91 -5.08 9.78
CA PHE A 6 -9.54 -5.25 9.27
C PHE A 6 -9.28 -4.51 7.95
N PRO A 7 -10.22 -4.47 6.97
CA PRO A 7 -10.02 -3.68 5.75
C PRO A 7 -9.81 -2.18 6.00
N TRP A 8 -10.46 -1.62 7.03
CA TRP A 8 -10.32 -0.21 7.40
C TRP A 8 -8.95 0.08 8.00
N ILE A 9 -8.45 -0.85 8.81
CA ILE A 9 -7.11 -0.76 9.41
C ILE A 9 -6.05 -0.90 8.31
N ALA A 10 -6.21 -1.87 7.41
CA ALA A 10 -5.30 -2.07 6.27
C ALA A 10 -5.26 -0.84 5.36
N ALA A 11 -6.41 -0.23 5.05
CA ALA A 11 -6.47 1.02 4.28
C ALA A 11 -5.79 2.18 5.01
N GLY A 12 -6.03 2.34 6.31
CA GLY A 12 -5.38 3.38 7.12
C GLY A 12 -3.87 3.22 7.16
N ILE A 13 -3.37 2.02 7.42
CA ILE A 13 -1.93 1.71 7.42
C ILE A 13 -1.35 1.95 6.02
N GLY A 14 -2.03 1.50 4.96
CA GLY A 14 -1.60 1.72 3.58
C GLY A 14 -1.47 3.20 3.23
N ILE A 15 -2.42 4.05 3.64
CA ILE A 15 -2.33 5.49 3.36
C ILE A 15 -1.14 6.11 4.09
N VAL A 16 -0.94 5.77 5.36
CA VAL A 16 0.18 6.27 6.16
C VAL A 16 1.52 5.84 5.56
N LEU A 17 1.63 4.57 5.13
CA LEU A 17 2.84 4.08 4.48
C LEU A 17 3.09 4.79 3.15
N ALA A 18 2.07 4.96 2.31
CA ALA A 18 2.20 5.68 1.04
C ALA A 18 2.72 7.10 1.25
N PHE A 19 2.21 7.81 2.27
CA PHE A 19 2.71 9.12 2.64
C PHE A 19 4.18 9.09 3.08
N ALA A 20 4.55 8.10 3.90
CA ALA A 20 5.94 7.91 4.34
C ALA A 20 6.89 7.62 3.16
N LEU A 21 6.48 6.82 2.18
CA LEU A 21 7.29 6.55 0.98
C LEU A 21 7.51 7.80 0.14
N LEU A 22 6.46 8.59 -0.09
CA LEU A 22 6.56 9.84 -0.85
C LEU A 22 7.52 10.81 -0.14
N HIS A 23 7.38 10.96 1.18
CA HIS A 23 8.27 11.83 1.96
C HIS A 23 9.71 11.30 2.07
N GLY A 24 9.86 9.98 1.93
CA GLY A 24 11.12 9.27 1.90
C GLY A 24 11.92 9.41 0.62
N GLY A 25 11.31 9.98 -0.43
CA GLY A 25 11.93 10.14 -1.74
C GLY A 25 11.73 8.95 -2.68
N ALA A 26 10.66 8.16 -2.50
CA ALA A 26 10.35 7.06 -3.42
C ALA A 26 10.06 7.50 -4.87
N ALA A 27 9.74 8.79 -5.07
CA ALA A 27 9.49 9.38 -6.39
C ALA A 27 10.67 10.24 -6.90
N GLU A 28 11.75 10.36 -6.12
CA GLU A 28 12.91 11.17 -6.46
C GLU A 28 13.96 10.34 -7.23
N PRO A 29 14.77 10.97 -8.11
CA PRO A 29 15.87 10.29 -8.80
C PRO A 29 16.91 9.74 -7.80
N ALA A 30 17.59 8.65 -8.19
CA ALA A 30 18.59 8.03 -7.32
C ALA A 30 19.71 9.03 -6.96
N GLY A 31 20.01 9.13 -5.67
CA GLY A 31 20.91 10.13 -5.09
C GLY A 31 20.21 11.31 -4.41
N ALA A 32 18.93 11.58 -4.70
CA ALA A 32 18.11 12.59 -4.01
C ALA A 32 17.15 11.99 -2.96
N ALA A 33 17.06 10.65 -2.90
CA ALA A 33 16.25 9.95 -1.92
C ALA A 33 16.79 10.18 -0.48
N ARG A 34 15.89 10.54 0.43
CA ARG A 34 16.22 10.79 1.85
C ARG A 34 16.46 9.49 2.62
N LEU A 35 15.81 8.42 2.18
CA LEU A 35 15.95 7.08 2.76
C LEU A 35 16.74 6.16 1.82
N PRO A 36 17.49 5.18 2.37
CA PRO A 36 18.17 4.18 1.56
C PRO A 36 17.19 3.44 0.64
N THR A 37 17.61 3.16 -0.59
CA THR A 37 16.79 2.50 -1.63
C THR A 37 16.18 1.19 -1.14
N LEU A 38 16.95 0.37 -0.42
CA LEU A 38 16.46 -0.90 0.16
C LEU A 38 15.33 -0.67 1.16
N THR A 39 15.39 0.39 1.97
CA THR A 39 14.34 0.72 2.94
C THR A 39 13.05 1.14 2.23
N LEU A 40 13.16 1.93 1.17
CA LEU A 40 12.01 2.34 0.35
C LEU A 40 11.37 1.14 -0.35
N LEU A 41 12.17 0.23 -0.92
CA LEU A 41 11.68 -1.01 -1.52
C LEU A 41 10.95 -1.88 -0.50
N PHE A 42 11.55 -2.10 0.67
CA PHE A 42 10.96 -2.91 1.72
C PHE A 42 9.63 -2.33 2.24
N MET A 43 9.57 -1.02 2.44
CA MET A 43 8.32 -0.34 2.79
C MET A 43 7.26 -0.48 1.68
N SER A 44 7.66 -0.42 0.40
CA SER A 44 6.73 -0.61 -0.72
C SER A 44 6.12 -2.02 -0.74
N GLU A 45 6.94 -3.06 -0.52
CA GLU A 45 6.46 -4.44 -0.46
C GLU A 45 5.57 -4.69 0.74
N PHE A 46 5.95 -4.16 1.91
CA PHE A 46 5.12 -4.27 3.11
C PHE A 46 3.76 -3.57 2.93
N GLY A 47 3.76 -2.37 2.34
CA GLY A 47 2.55 -1.62 2.00
C GLY A 47 1.64 -2.40 1.05
N PHE A 48 2.22 -3.02 0.02
CA PHE A 48 1.51 -3.90 -0.90
C PHE A 48 0.88 -5.10 -0.19
N LEU A 49 1.63 -5.83 0.65
CA LEU A 49 1.12 -7.02 1.34
C LEU A 49 -0.04 -6.68 2.29
N VAL A 50 0.08 -5.59 3.07
CA VAL A 50 -0.96 -5.15 4.00
C VAL A 50 -2.24 -4.75 3.25
N THR A 51 -2.11 -3.99 2.15
CA THR A 51 -3.27 -3.58 1.35
C THR A 51 -3.88 -4.73 0.54
N ALA A 52 -3.08 -5.66 0.03
CA ALA A 52 -3.56 -6.89 -0.61
C ALA A 52 -4.35 -7.77 0.38
N ALA A 53 -3.86 -7.94 1.61
CA ALA A 53 -4.61 -8.63 2.66
C ALA A 53 -5.93 -7.90 3.01
N GLY A 54 -5.89 -6.56 3.08
CA GLY A 54 -7.08 -5.72 3.25
C GLY A 54 -8.12 -5.91 2.14
N ALA A 55 -7.68 -5.98 0.89
CA ALA A 55 -8.53 -6.24 -0.27
C ALA A 55 -9.16 -7.64 -0.21
N PHE A 56 -8.36 -8.67 0.10
CA PHE A 56 -8.84 -10.05 0.23
C PHE A 56 -9.90 -10.18 1.34
N VAL A 57 -9.64 -9.59 2.51
CA VAL A 57 -10.60 -9.61 3.62
C VAL A 57 -11.84 -8.77 3.29
N GLY A 58 -11.70 -7.65 2.58
CA GLY A 58 -12.83 -6.83 2.10
C GLY A 58 -13.75 -7.61 1.16
N ILE A 59 -13.18 -8.37 0.23
CA ILE A 59 -13.94 -9.25 -0.69
C ILE A 59 -14.60 -10.40 0.09
N ARG A 60 -13.89 -11.02 1.04
CA ARG A 60 -14.42 -12.12 1.84
C ARG A 60 -15.56 -11.70 2.77
N ASN A 61 -15.48 -10.51 3.37
CA ASN A 61 -16.53 -9.98 4.24
C ASN A 61 -17.79 -9.52 3.50
N ARG A 62 -17.76 -9.49 2.16
CA ARG A 62 -18.92 -9.14 1.32
C ARG A 62 -20.12 -10.06 1.54
N GLN A 63 -19.89 -11.27 2.07
CA GLN A 63 -20.94 -12.25 2.40
C GLN A 63 -21.59 -12.03 3.78
N GLN A 64 -21.00 -11.23 4.69
CA GLN A 64 -21.48 -11.10 6.08
C GLN A 64 -21.87 -9.66 6.50
N THR A 65 -21.69 -8.65 5.64
CA THR A 65 -21.97 -7.24 5.94
C THR A 65 -22.44 -6.54 4.67
N ASP A 66 -23.07 -5.36 4.80
CA ASP A 66 -23.43 -4.41 3.74
C ASP A 66 -22.45 -4.45 2.55
N GLY A 67 -22.77 -5.30 1.56
CA GLY A 67 -21.78 -5.79 0.57
C GLY A 67 -21.23 -4.68 -0.34
N ARG A 68 -21.89 -3.53 -0.37
CA ARG A 68 -21.47 -2.33 -1.11
C ARG A 68 -20.30 -1.61 -0.45
N ARG A 69 -20.30 -1.48 0.89
CA ARG A 69 -19.20 -0.84 1.64
C ARG A 69 -17.94 -1.69 1.65
N ALA A 70 -18.10 -3.00 1.84
CA ALA A 70 -17.01 -3.96 1.80
C ALA A 70 -16.33 -4.00 0.42
N LEU A 71 -17.12 -3.90 -0.67
CA LEU A 71 -16.59 -3.81 -2.02
C LEU A 71 -15.79 -2.52 -2.25
N LEU A 72 -16.35 -1.37 -1.87
CA LEU A 72 -15.68 -0.08 -2.05
C LEU A 72 -14.33 -0.05 -1.32
N LEU A 73 -14.28 -0.56 -0.09
CA LEU A 73 -13.01 -0.67 0.65
C LEU A 73 -12.03 -1.65 -0.02
N GLY A 74 -12.53 -2.78 -0.53
CA GLY A 74 -11.71 -3.73 -1.28
C GLY A 74 -11.07 -3.08 -2.52
N ILE A 75 -11.85 -2.31 -3.28
CA ILE A 75 -11.37 -1.57 -4.46
C ILE A 75 -10.31 -0.54 -4.05
N VAL A 76 -10.56 0.24 -2.99
CA VAL A 76 -9.59 1.22 -2.48
C VAL A 76 -8.28 0.54 -2.08
N CYS A 77 -8.34 -0.56 -1.34
CA CYS A 77 -7.14 -1.34 -0.99
C CYS A 77 -6.43 -1.89 -2.23
N SER A 78 -7.14 -2.37 -3.25
CA SER A 78 -6.54 -2.83 -4.50
C SER A 78 -5.83 -1.70 -5.27
N ILE A 79 -6.44 -0.51 -5.36
CA ILE A 79 -5.81 0.66 -5.97
C ILE A 79 -4.54 1.04 -5.21
N LEU A 80 -4.60 1.03 -3.88
CA LEU A 80 -3.47 1.38 -3.03
C LEU A 80 -2.33 0.37 -3.17
N ALA A 81 -2.66 -0.93 -3.23
CA ALA A 81 -1.70 -1.99 -3.51
C ALA A 81 -1.02 -1.80 -4.87
N ALA A 82 -1.78 -1.49 -5.92
CA ALA A 82 -1.21 -1.17 -7.23
C ALA A 82 -0.27 0.05 -7.18
N GLY A 83 -0.65 1.09 -6.42
CA GLY A 83 0.19 2.26 -6.19
C GLY A 83 1.54 1.92 -5.54
N PHE A 84 1.55 1.02 -4.55
CA PHE A 84 2.78 0.54 -3.92
C PHE A 84 3.70 -0.21 -4.89
N VAL A 85 3.13 -1.05 -5.78
CA VAL A 85 3.89 -1.75 -6.82
C VAL A 85 4.53 -0.75 -7.78
N VAL A 86 3.79 0.27 -8.21
CA VAL A 86 4.31 1.32 -9.11
C VAL A 86 5.44 2.11 -8.42
N LEU A 87 5.26 2.49 -7.15
CA LEU A 87 6.31 3.19 -6.38
C LEU A 87 7.56 2.32 -6.21
N GLY A 88 7.40 1.03 -5.88
CA GLY A 88 8.53 0.10 -5.78
C GLY A 88 9.29 -0.04 -7.10
N LEU A 89 8.58 -0.12 -8.23
CA LEU A 89 9.17 -0.14 -9.56
C LEU A 89 9.86 1.17 -9.92
N MET A 90 9.31 2.32 -9.53
CA MET A 90 9.96 3.63 -9.74
C MET A 90 11.26 3.73 -8.96
N VAL A 91 11.28 3.33 -7.69
CA VAL A 91 12.49 3.30 -6.86
C VAL A 91 13.54 2.39 -7.48
N TRP A 92 13.14 1.20 -7.93
CA TRP A 92 14.02 0.24 -8.59
C TRP A 92 14.62 0.78 -9.90
N ARG A 93 13.78 1.40 -10.75
CA ARG A 93 14.22 2.00 -12.02
C ARG A 93 15.10 3.22 -11.80
N GLY A 94 14.78 4.05 -10.81
CA GLY A 94 15.60 5.19 -10.43
C GLY A 94 17.01 4.74 -10.03
N HIS A 95 17.11 3.63 -9.29
CA HIS A 95 18.40 3.06 -8.93
C HIS A 95 19.20 2.51 -10.12
N MET A 96 18.56 1.93 -11.14
CA MET A 96 19.25 1.44 -12.34
C MET A 96 19.67 2.55 -13.32
N ALA A 97 19.10 3.75 -13.20
CA ALA A 97 19.37 4.87 -14.10
C ALA A 97 20.47 5.84 -13.60
N ALA A 98 21.01 5.60 -12.40
CA ALA A 98 22.14 6.33 -11.79
C ALA A 98 23.42 5.49 -11.82
#